data_AF-A0A8E2AHE8-F1
#
_entry.id   AF-A0A8E2AHE8-F1
#
_cell.length_a   1.000
_cell.length_b   1.000
_cell.length_c   1.000
_cell.angle_alpha   90.00
_cell.angle_beta   90.00
_cell.angle_gamma   90.00
#
_symmetry.space_group_name_H-M   'P 1'
#
loop_
_entity.id
_entity.type
_entity.pdbx_description
1 polymer ?
#
loop_
_entity_poly.entity_id
_entity_poly.type
_entity_poly.pdbx_seq_one_letter_code
_entity_poly.pdbx_strand_id
1 'polypeptide(L)'
;DQLAKKWTACVYVFFKPVLTIFEDDNGRYAHVFKCTNKEYGKTIRCYFDMKDFFSTSNLCKHILACWGENALEAANKQANAS
;
A
#
# COMPACT_ATOMS: atom_id res chain seq x y z
N ASP A 1 0.19 -9.33 -15.41
CA ASP A 1 0.59 -7.91 -15.35
C ASP A 1 -0.51 -6.87 -15.64
N GLN A 2 -1.71 -7.00 -15.04
CA GLN A 2 -2.78 -5.98 -15.17
C GLN A 2 -3.06 -5.21 -13.87
N LEU A 3 -2.65 -5.75 -12.71
CA LEU A 3 -2.83 -5.08 -11.42
C LEU A 3 -1.92 -3.86 -11.25
N ALA A 4 -0.66 -3.92 -11.69
CA ALA A 4 0.29 -2.81 -11.59
C ALA A 4 -0.20 -1.54 -12.31
N LYS A 5 -1.01 -1.66 -13.37
CA LYS A 5 -1.60 -0.52 -14.10
C LYS A 5 -2.74 0.16 -13.37
N LYS A 6 -3.40 -0.51 -12.40
CA LYS A 6 -4.39 0.12 -11.51
C LYS A 6 -3.73 0.72 -10.27
N TRP A 7 -2.48 0.37 -10.00
CA TRP A 7 -1.67 0.87 -8.89
C TRP A 7 -0.94 2.17 -9.25
N THR A 8 -1.67 3.14 -9.83
CA THR A 8 -1.11 4.42 -10.30
C THR A 8 -0.79 5.41 -9.17
N ALA A 9 -1.15 5.09 -7.91
CA ALA A 9 -0.91 5.99 -6.81
C ALA A 9 0.58 5.98 -6.39
N CYS A 10 1.25 7.13 -6.46
CA CYS A 10 2.66 7.29 -6.07
C CYS A 10 2.95 6.85 -4.62
N VAL A 11 1.93 6.63 -3.79
CA VAL A 11 2.03 6.06 -2.44
C VAL A 11 2.69 4.68 -2.38
N TYR A 12 2.70 3.92 -3.48
CA TYR A 12 3.39 2.63 -3.51
C TYR A 12 4.91 2.75 -3.40
N VAL A 13 5.52 3.91 -3.65
CA VAL A 13 6.98 4.13 -3.48
C VAL A 13 7.47 3.88 -2.05
N PHE A 14 6.58 4.05 -1.07
CA PHE A 14 6.89 3.80 0.36
C PHE A 14 6.83 2.33 0.74
N PHE A 15 6.44 1.45 -0.18
CA PHE A 15 6.25 0.04 0.08
C PHE A 15 6.99 -0.82 -0.92
N LYS A 16 7.59 -1.91 -0.43
CA LYS A 16 8.01 -3.01 -1.30
C LYS A 16 6.79 -3.91 -1.51
N PRO A 17 6.30 -4.11 -2.74
CA PRO A 17 5.26 -5.08 -2.98
C PRO A 17 5.83 -6.46 -2.68
N VAL A 18 5.29 -7.10 -1.65
CA VAL A 18 5.47 -8.53 -1.46
C VAL A 18 4.34 -9.14 -2.28
N LEU A 19 4.62 -9.45 -3.55
CA LEU A 19 3.67 -10.05 -4.51
C LEU A 19 3.24 -11.48 -4.11
N THR A 20 3.49 -11.88 -2.87
CA THR A 20 3.01 -13.12 -2.29
C THR A 20 1.52 -12.94 -2.01
N ILE A 21 0.70 -13.72 -2.72
CA ILE A 21 -0.68 -13.98 -2.31
C ILE A 21 -0.58 -14.68 -0.95
N PHE A 22 -0.81 -13.93 0.13
CA PHE A 22 -0.82 -14.50 1.47
C PHE A 22 -2.19 -15.10 1.72
N GLU A 23 -2.22 -16.40 2.04
CA GLU A 23 -3.39 -17.08 2.57
C GLU A 23 -3.33 -16.99 4.09
N ASP A 24 -4.35 -16.38 4.72
CA ASP A 24 -4.48 -16.38 6.17
C ASP A 24 -5.05 -17.71 6.70
N ASP A 25 -5.08 -17.88 8.03
CA ASP A 25 -5.58 -19.12 8.67
C ASP A 25 -7.07 -19.41 8.35
N ASN A 26 -7.79 -18.47 7.73
CA ASN A 26 -9.17 -18.60 7.29
C ASN A 26 -9.31 -18.78 5.77
N GLY A 27 -8.21 -19.03 5.05
CA GLY A 27 -8.21 -19.21 3.59
C GLY A 27 -8.40 -17.92 2.79
N ARG A 28 -8.19 -16.74 3.41
CA ARG A 28 -8.35 -15.46 2.73
C ARG A 28 -7.06 -15.02 2.09
N TYR A 29 -7.16 -14.57 0.85
CA TYR A 29 -6.04 -14.02 0.12
C TYR A 29 -5.86 -12.54 0.43
N ALA A 30 -4.60 -12.10 0.53
CA ALA A 30 -4.26 -10.69 0.66
C ALA A 30 -3.01 -10.30 -0.15
N HIS A 31 -2.97 -9.04 -0.57
CA HIS A 31 -1.74 -8.37 -0.96
C HIS A 31 -1.01 -7.85 0.27
N VAL A 32 0.29 -8.07 0.28
CA VAL A 32 1.15 -7.72 1.40
C VAL A 32 2.11 -6.61 0.99
N PHE A 33 2.06 -5.50 1.71
CA PHE A 33 2.91 -4.33 1.47
C PHE A 33 3.85 -4.14 2.65
N LYS A 34 5.15 -4.23 2.41
CA LYS A 34 6.15 -3.99 3.45
C LYS A 34 6.65 -2.55 3.36
N CYS A 35 6.52 -1.79 4.44
CA CYS A 35 7.05 -0.43 4.51
C CYS A 35 8.58 -0.45 4.29
N THR A 36 9.07 0.50 3.49
CA THR A 36 10.51 0.67 3.21
C THR A 36 11.25 1.36 4.36
N ASN A 37 10.53 1.97 5.31
CA ASN A 37 11.13 2.56 6.50
C ASN A 37 11.70 1.46 7.39
N LYS A 38 13.03 1.44 7.53
CA LYS A 38 13.78 0.42 8.27
C LYS A 38 13.46 0.40 9.76
N GLU A 39 13.15 1.56 10.34
CA GLU A 39 12.87 1.70 11.78
C GLU A 39 11.49 1.15 12.14
N TYR A 40 10.53 1.23 11.21
CA TYR A 40 9.14 0.91 11.51
C TYR A 40 8.74 -0.49 11.02
N GLY A 41 9.27 -0.94 9.88
CA GLY A 41 9.19 -2.33 9.40
C GLY A 41 7.78 -2.92 9.21
N LYS A 42 6.70 -2.13 9.38
CA LYS A 42 5.33 -2.64 9.37
C LYS A 42 4.95 -3.21 8.01
N THR A 43 4.15 -4.25 8.09
CA THR A 43 3.53 -4.92 6.96
C THR A 43 2.04 -4.62 6.97
N ILE A 44 1.50 -4.18 5.84
CA ILE A 44 0.09 -3.89 5.64
C ILE A 44 -0.49 -4.98 4.76
N ARG A 45 -1.64 -5.54 5.16
CA ARG A 45 -2.36 -6.56 4.40
C ARG A 45 -3.64 -5.94 3.82
N CYS A 46 -3.84 -6.10 2.52
CA CYS A 46 -5.06 -5.72 1.82
C CYS A 46 -5.73 -7.00 1.30
N TYR A 47 -6.84 -7.41 1.92
CA TYR A 47 -7.52 -8.66 1.61
C TYR A 47 -8.42 -8.54 0.37
N PHE A 48 -8.41 -9.57 -0.49
CA PHE A 48 -9.16 -9.60 -1.77
C PHE A 48 -10.68 -9.63 -1.58
N ASP A 49 -11.15 -10.12 -0.42
CA ASP A 49 -12.57 -10.23 -0.07
C ASP A 49 -13.18 -8.90 0.39
N MET A 50 -12.35 -7.88 0.62
CA MET A 50 -12.82 -6.56 1.04
C MET A 50 -13.18 -5.68 -0.16
N LYS A 51 -14.32 -5.00 -0.06
CA LYS A 51 -14.76 -3.99 -1.05
C LYS A 51 -13.69 -2.92 -1.31
N ASP A 52 -12.89 -2.62 -0.29
CA ASP A 52 -11.82 -1.64 -0.31
C ASP A 52 -10.45 -2.23 -0.69
N PHE A 53 -10.39 -3.43 -1.26
CA PHE A 53 -9.15 -4.06 -1.69
C PHE A 53 -8.31 -3.19 -2.64
N PHE A 54 -8.98 -2.42 -3.49
CA PHE A 54 -8.35 -1.47 -4.40
C PHE A 54 -8.10 -0.09 -3.76
N SER A 55 -8.53 0.14 -2.52
CA SER A 55 -8.35 1.41 -1.81
C SER A 55 -6.93 1.54 -1.27
N THR A 56 -6.34 2.72 -1.44
CA THR A 56 -5.04 3.08 -0.87
C THR A 56 -5.16 3.69 0.52
N SER A 57 -6.37 3.79 1.09
CA SER A 57 -6.63 4.47 2.36
C SER A 57 -5.79 3.95 3.53
N ASN A 58 -5.61 2.63 3.63
CA ASN A 58 -4.78 2.02 4.69
C ASN A 58 -3.29 2.34 4.50
N LEU A 59 -2.83 2.42 3.24
CA LEU A 59 -1.46 2.80 2.90
C LEU A 59 -1.22 4.28 3.22
N CYS A 60 -2.16 5.16 2.87
CA CYS A 60 -2.08 6.60 3.16
C CYS A 60 -2.04 6.88 4.66
N LYS A 61 -2.91 6.23 5.45
CA LYS A 61 -2.89 6.34 6.92
C LYS A 61 -1.55 5.91 7.51
N HIS A 62 -0.96 4.85 6.97
CA HIS A 62 0.36 4.41 7.40
C HIS A 62 1.45 5.42 7.03
N ILE A 63 1.46 5.95 5.80
CA ILE A 63 2.42 6.96 5.38
C ILE A 63 2.33 8.19 6.28
N LEU A 64 1.12 8.68 6.56
CA LEU A 64 0.91 9.81 7.46
C LEU A 64 1.55 9.59 8.84
N ALA A 65 1.37 8.40 9.42
CA ALA A 65 1.94 8.06 10.73
C ALA A 65 3.45 7.76 10.68
N CYS A 66 3.97 7.23 9.58
CA CYS A 66 5.34 6.72 9.48
C CYS A 66 6.34 7.73 8.87
N TRP A 67 5.87 8.59 7.97
CA TRP A 67 6.69 9.53 7.20
C TRP A 67 6.20 10.99 7.34
N GLY A 68 5.01 11.19 7.92
CA GLY A 68 4.41 12.51 8.12
C GLY A 68 3.55 12.99 6.95
N GLU A 69 2.84 14.08 7.19
CA GLU A 69 1.89 14.68 6.25
C GLU A 69 2.56 15.16 4.96
N ASN A 70 3.73 15.80 5.08
CA ASN A 70 4.49 16.31 3.93
C ASN A 70 4.83 15.20 2.91
N ALA A 71 5.20 14.01 3.39
CA ALA A 71 5.53 12.87 2.53
C ALA A 71 4.28 12.34 1.80
N LEU A 72 3.14 12.30 2.48
CA LEU A 72 1.87 11.91 1.88
C LEU A 72 1.40 12.92 0.83
N GLU A 73 1.51 14.22 1.13
CA GLU A 73 1.13 15.30 0.21
C GLU A 73 1.99 15.28 -1.07
N ALA A 74 3.31 15.12 -0.94
CA ALA A 74 4.22 15.02 -2.08
C ALA A 74 3.84 13.86 -3.01
N ALA A 75 3.50 12.70 -2.45
CA ALA A 75 3.05 11.55 -3.23
C ALA A 75 1.71 11.79 -3.93
N ASN A 76 0.74 12.41 -3.25
CA ASN A 76 -0.55 12.74 -3.86
C ASN A 76 -0.42 13.77 -5.00
N LYS A 77 0.48 14.76 -4.85
CA LYS A 77 0.77 15.74 -5.91
C LYS A 77 1.33 15.09 -7.17
N GLN A 78 2.25 14.13 -7.03
CA GLN A 78 2.79 13.39 -8.18
C GLN A 78 1.73 12.51 -8.86
N ALA A 79 0.83 11.90 -8.08
CA ALA A 79 -0.23 11.05 -8.61
C ALA A 79 -1.26 11.81 -9.47
N ASN A 80 -1.52 13.09 -9.14
CA ASN A 80 -2.44 13.96 -9.87
C ASN A 80 -1.81 14.70 -11.06
N ALA A 81 -0.48 14.67 -11.17
CA ALA A 81 0.27 15.35 -12.23
C ALA A 81 0.67 14.40 -13.39
N SER A 82 0.27 13.12 -13.32
CA SER A 82 0.65 12.05 -14.26
C SER A 82 -0.50 11.60 -15.15
#